data_AF-A0A8J5X378-F1
#
_entry.id   AF-A0A8J5X378-F1
#
_cell.length_a   1.000
_cell.length_b   1.000
_cell.length_c   1.000
_cell.angle_alpha   90.00
_cell.angle_beta   90.00
_cell.angle_gamma   90.00
#
_symmetry.space_group_name_H-M   'P 1'
#
loop_
_entity.id
_entity.type
_entity.pdbx_description
1 polymer ?
#
loop_
_entity_poly.entity_id
_entity_poly.type
_entity_poly.pdbx_seq_one_letter_code
_entity_poly.pdbx_strand_id
1 'polypeptide(L)'
;MRPVLPILGKLSAADAVPPASTSCSGDVTQEVSAIKDLSVALKHESSNIECLYLRASCHHAIGEYKAAIKDYDDVLDLELDSMDKFVLQCLAFYQKEIALYTASKANLEFSQFNIDDDVDPLFKEYWCKRLHPKNVAEKVYRQPPLRISLRCGRLNKQDFKFTKHQTTLILAADSIGKKIQYNCRGFLPNQRQYRMAGLAAIEIAQKVSKAWRFLRNPKNNVKLVRRRDKLNMSQNRGGYCSTSTLSGSPTSSPNEDKISSGISLSWHDVYNIAVKWRQISEPCDPVVWVNKLSEEFNSGFGSHTPMLLGQAKIIRYYPYYQRVLQAVKNIVLDLKYVNNAEDHAIFITDIEKLKKIEVASSCSDLYHIISETYWVSSRCESVAFQGRYLEGTRITTQNMGKTGFDFAIRTPCTPSRWEEYDEEMSAAWEAICDAYRSDTNLTRDPDTLDAVKAAILRMTYYWYNFMPLTRGSSVVGYVVLLGLYLAANMDVTASIPPGIQVDWEAILSPDPDTFVDTIKPWLYPSIKISRNLKDYADVSVAFSTTGSVVAALTCVDT
;
A
#
# COMPACT_ATOMS: atom_id res chain seq x y z
N MET A 1 46.36 10.61 3.03
CA MET A 1 45.87 12.00 2.92
C MET A 1 45.46 12.30 1.49
N ARG A 2 44.16 12.56 1.32
CA ARG A 2 43.40 13.20 0.24
C ARG A 2 42.26 12.32 -0.27
N PRO A 3 41.08 12.93 -0.47
CA PRO A 3 39.79 12.31 -0.23
C PRO A 3 39.09 11.95 -1.55
N VAL A 4 38.30 10.89 -1.55
CA VAL A 4 37.38 10.61 -2.67
C VAL A 4 35.95 10.62 -2.13
N LEU A 5 35.46 11.84 -1.94
CA LEU A 5 34.05 12.23 -1.96
C LEU A 5 34.07 13.51 -2.81
N PRO A 6 33.55 13.48 -4.04
CA PRO A 6 32.18 13.97 -4.23
C PRO A 6 31.49 13.38 -5.49
N ILE A 7 30.69 12.30 -5.36
CA ILE A 7 29.68 11.93 -6.40
C ILE A 7 28.32 11.53 -5.77
N LEU A 8 28.19 11.56 -4.44
CA LEU A 8 26.96 11.20 -3.72
C LEU A 8 25.86 12.29 -3.74
N GLY A 9 26.01 13.35 -4.56
CA GLY A 9 25.08 14.50 -4.57
C GLY A 9 24.26 14.69 -5.85
N LYS A 10 24.34 13.79 -6.85
CA LYS A 10 23.67 14.00 -8.16
C LYS A 10 23.05 12.76 -8.83
N LEU A 11 22.97 11.62 -8.12
CA LEU A 11 22.15 10.50 -8.57
C LEU A 11 20.86 10.54 -7.76
N SER A 12 19.74 10.79 -8.44
CA SER A 12 18.46 10.81 -7.76
C SER A 12 18.22 9.40 -7.19
N ALA A 13 17.62 9.32 -6.01
CA ALA A 13 17.24 8.05 -5.38
C ALA A 13 16.26 7.20 -6.24
N ALA A 14 15.85 7.70 -7.42
CA ALA A 14 15.00 7.02 -8.39
C ALA A 14 15.78 6.28 -9.50
N ASP A 15 17.08 6.53 -9.68
CA ASP A 15 17.84 6.05 -10.85
C ASP A 15 18.49 4.67 -10.66
N ALA A 16 18.30 4.05 -9.49
CA ALA A 16 18.78 2.71 -9.16
C ALA A 16 17.62 1.78 -8.77
N VAL A 17 16.55 1.78 -9.56
CA VAL A 17 15.50 0.75 -9.48
C VAL A 17 15.90 -0.40 -10.40
N PRO A 18 16.60 -1.46 -9.93
CA PRO A 18 16.56 -2.71 -10.66
C PRO A 18 15.08 -3.12 -10.72
N PRO A 19 14.62 -3.71 -11.84
CA PRO A 19 13.23 -4.09 -12.01
C PRO A 19 12.77 -4.91 -10.81
N ALA A 20 11.47 -4.83 -10.51
CA ALA A 20 10.78 -5.57 -9.46
C ALA A 20 10.77 -7.11 -9.70
N SER A 21 11.87 -7.67 -10.21
CA SER A 21 12.06 -9.07 -10.59
C SER A 21 12.82 -9.90 -9.54
N THR A 22 13.27 -9.32 -8.43
CA THR A 22 13.96 -10.06 -7.35
C THR A 22 13.21 -10.07 -6.02
N SER A 23 11.93 -9.71 -5.99
CA SER A 23 11.06 -10.16 -4.89
C SER A 23 10.63 -11.59 -5.19
N CYS A 24 11.01 -12.56 -4.34
CA CYS A 24 10.36 -13.86 -4.29
C CYS A 24 8.86 -13.65 -4.03
N SER A 25 8.08 -13.47 -5.10
CA SER A 25 6.62 -13.53 -5.07
C SER A 25 6.25 -15.01 -5.04
N GLY A 26 6.08 -15.57 -3.85
CA GLY A 26 5.89 -17.00 -3.64
C GLY A 26 4.52 -17.37 -3.04
N ASP A 27 4.04 -18.54 -3.41
CA ASP A 27 3.11 -19.35 -2.61
C ASP A 27 3.88 -20.02 -1.45
N VAL A 28 3.21 -20.43 -0.37
CA VAL A 28 3.79 -21.23 0.74
C VAL A 28 4.51 -22.47 0.24
N THR A 29 3.92 -23.14 -0.74
CA THR A 29 4.52 -24.28 -1.43
C THR A 29 5.79 -23.87 -2.19
N GLN A 30 5.86 -22.64 -2.68
CA GLN A 30 7.02 -22.06 -3.33
C GLN A 30 8.06 -21.55 -2.34
N GLU A 31 7.74 -20.99 -1.16
CA GLU A 31 8.79 -20.58 -0.20
C GLU A 31 9.55 -21.80 0.33
N VAL A 32 8.85 -22.86 0.72
CA VAL A 32 9.50 -24.09 1.20
C VAL A 32 10.27 -24.77 0.07
N SER A 33 9.71 -24.82 -1.15
CA SER A 33 10.43 -25.35 -2.32
C SER A 33 11.64 -24.47 -2.68
N ALA A 34 11.50 -23.15 -2.65
CA ALA A 34 12.57 -22.20 -2.93
C ALA A 34 13.69 -22.33 -1.90
N ILE A 35 13.38 -22.49 -0.61
CA ILE A 35 14.39 -22.76 0.42
C ILE A 35 15.19 -24.01 0.07
N LYS A 36 14.53 -25.07 -0.39
CA LYS A 36 15.20 -26.31 -0.82
C LYS A 36 16.11 -26.08 -2.02
N ASP A 37 15.61 -25.41 -3.06
CA ASP A 37 16.35 -25.16 -4.30
C ASP A 37 17.54 -24.21 -4.06
N LEU A 38 17.34 -23.12 -3.32
CA LEU A 38 18.38 -22.18 -2.91
C LEU A 38 19.42 -22.85 -2.02
N SER A 39 19.02 -23.78 -1.15
CA SER A 39 19.95 -24.57 -0.35
C SER A 39 20.79 -25.54 -1.18
N VAL A 40 20.27 -26.02 -2.32
CA VAL A 40 21.07 -26.79 -3.28
C VAL A 40 22.07 -25.88 -3.99
N ALA A 41 21.63 -24.70 -4.48
CA ALA A 41 22.52 -23.73 -5.12
C ALA A 41 23.69 -23.31 -4.21
N LEU A 42 23.40 -23.05 -2.93
CA LEU A 42 24.40 -22.67 -1.92
C LEU A 42 25.37 -23.79 -1.54
N LYS A 43 25.11 -25.06 -1.91
CA LYS A 43 26.13 -26.12 -1.80
C LYS A 43 27.20 -26.04 -2.87
N HIS A 44 26.86 -25.44 -4.02
CA HIS A 44 27.80 -25.25 -5.14
C HIS A 44 28.55 -23.93 -5.00
N GLU A 45 27.85 -22.85 -4.61
CA GLU A 45 28.44 -21.53 -4.40
C GLU A 45 27.93 -20.95 -3.07
N SER A 46 28.65 -21.21 -1.98
CA SER A 46 28.21 -20.88 -0.62
C SER A 46 28.11 -19.38 -0.33
N SER A 47 28.85 -18.56 -1.08
CA SER A 47 28.88 -17.09 -0.95
C SER A 47 28.00 -16.39 -1.98
N ASN A 48 27.11 -17.10 -2.67
CA ASN A 48 26.20 -16.48 -3.62
C ASN A 48 25.19 -15.57 -2.88
N ILE A 49 25.41 -14.25 -2.97
CA ILE A 49 24.64 -13.24 -2.23
C ILE A 49 23.14 -13.27 -2.55
N GLU A 50 22.77 -13.48 -3.82
CA GLU A 50 21.38 -13.55 -4.24
C GLU A 50 20.70 -14.75 -3.58
N CYS A 51 21.35 -15.91 -3.62
CA CYS A 51 20.79 -17.12 -3.02
C CYS A 51 20.64 -16.99 -1.49
N LEU A 52 21.63 -16.40 -0.81
CA LEU A 52 21.56 -16.14 0.63
C LEU A 52 20.42 -15.16 0.96
N TYR A 53 20.33 -14.02 0.26
CA TYR A 53 19.30 -13.02 0.48
C TYR A 53 17.89 -13.54 0.22
N LEU A 54 17.68 -14.27 -0.88
CA LEU A 54 16.38 -14.85 -1.22
C LEU A 54 15.99 -15.95 -0.23
N ARG A 55 16.94 -16.80 0.21
CA ARG A 55 16.65 -17.85 1.20
C ARG A 55 16.32 -17.26 2.57
N ALA A 56 17.04 -16.21 2.97
CA ALA A 56 16.73 -15.44 4.17
C ALA A 56 15.31 -14.87 4.13
N SER A 57 14.91 -14.33 2.98
CA SER A 57 13.58 -13.77 2.72
C SER A 57 12.49 -14.83 2.82
N CYS A 58 12.69 -16.02 2.23
CA CYS A 58 11.78 -17.14 2.37
C CYS A 58 11.67 -17.62 3.83
N HIS A 59 12.80 -17.80 4.53
CA HIS A 59 12.80 -18.15 5.96
C HIS A 59 12.05 -17.10 6.81
N HIS A 60 12.19 -15.81 6.50
CA HIS A 60 11.46 -14.74 7.17
C HIS A 60 9.95 -14.89 6.93
N ALA A 61 9.52 -15.04 5.68
CA ALA A 61 8.10 -15.19 5.32
C ALA A 61 7.41 -16.35 6.06
N ILE A 62 8.11 -17.48 6.23
CA ILE A 62 7.58 -18.67 6.92
C ILE A 62 7.76 -18.66 8.44
N GLY A 63 8.28 -17.56 9.01
CA GLY A 63 8.48 -17.40 10.45
C GLY A 63 9.70 -18.14 11.02
N GLU A 64 10.62 -18.61 10.18
CA GLU A 64 11.89 -19.23 10.57
C GLU A 64 12.98 -18.17 10.85
N TYR A 65 12.68 -17.26 11.79
CA TYR A 65 13.50 -16.07 12.05
C TYR A 65 14.98 -16.38 12.36
N LYS A 66 15.27 -17.51 13.03
CA LYS A 66 16.65 -17.91 13.33
C LYS A 66 17.46 -18.19 12.05
N ALA A 67 16.85 -18.89 11.09
CA ALA A 67 17.50 -19.19 9.81
C ALA A 67 17.58 -17.93 8.94
N ALA A 68 16.52 -17.13 8.91
CA ALA A 68 16.47 -15.86 8.20
C ALA A 68 17.59 -14.91 8.64
N ILE A 69 17.71 -14.68 9.95
CA ILE A 69 18.72 -13.77 10.51
C ILE A 69 20.14 -14.26 10.22
N LYS A 70 20.37 -15.57 10.30
CA LYS A 70 21.67 -16.16 9.95
C LYS A 70 22.03 -15.86 8.49
N ASP A 71 21.14 -16.16 7.55
CA ASP A 71 21.42 -15.92 6.13
C ASP A 71 21.57 -14.42 5.81
N TYR A 72 20.82 -13.53 6.48
CA TYR A 72 21.04 -12.08 6.35
C TYR A 72 22.39 -11.64 6.90
N ASP A 73 22.83 -12.20 8.04
CA ASP A 73 24.17 -11.95 8.58
C ASP A 73 25.26 -12.42 7.60
N ASP A 74 25.09 -13.62 7.04
CA ASP A 74 26.00 -14.15 6.02
C ASP A 74 26.08 -13.20 4.80
N VAL A 75 24.98 -12.55 4.38
CA VAL A 75 25.00 -11.53 3.30
C VAL A 75 25.79 -10.27 3.71
N LEU A 76 25.57 -9.79 4.94
CA LEU A 76 26.20 -8.57 5.46
C LEU A 76 27.71 -8.72 5.65
N ASP A 77 28.19 -9.94 5.87
CA ASP A 77 29.61 -10.26 6.07
C ASP A 77 30.39 -10.49 4.76
N LEU A 78 29.72 -10.49 3.59
CA LEU A 78 30.40 -10.68 2.29
C LEU A 78 31.23 -9.45 1.89
N GLU A 79 32.43 -9.69 1.37
CA GLU A 79 33.18 -8.70 0.61
C GLU A 79 32.60 -8.60 -0.81
N LEU A 80 32.34 -7.38 -1.28
CA LEU A 80 31.66 -7.15 -2.55
C LEU A 80 32.59 -6.67 -3.65
N ASP A 81 32.31 -7.15 -4.86
CA ASP A 81 33.01 -6.80 -6.11
C ASP A 81 32.18 -5.88 -7.02
N SER A 82 30.90 -5.64 -6.73
CA SER A 82 30.01 -4.82 -7.58
C SER A 82 28.97 -4.01 -6.79
N MET A 83 28.49 -2.92 -7.40
CA MET A 83 27.47 -2.05 -6.82
C MET A 83 26.09 -2.72 -6.74
N ASP A 84 25.74 -3.61 -7.67
CA ASP A 84 24.44 -4.30 -7.64
C ASP A 84 24.33 -5.23 -6.42
N LYS A 85 25.42 -5.93 -6.09
CA LYS A 85 25.49 -6.74 -4.86
C LYS A 85 25.44 -5.89 -3.60
N PHE A 86 25.91 -4.64 -3.67
CA PHE A 86 25.87 -3.70 -2.55
C PHE A 86 24.43 -3.28 -2.18
N VAL A 87 23.55 -3.18 -3.18
CA VAL A 87 22.11 -2.95 -2.93
C VAL A 87 21.50 -4.11 -2.14
N LEU A 88 21.86 -5.36 -2.45
CA LEU A 88 21.37 -6.54 -1.71
C LEU A 88 21.84 -6.55 -0.25
N GLN A 89 23.08 -6.12 0.03
CA GLN A 89 23.54 -5.94 1.41
C GLN A 89 22.76 -4.88 2.17
N CYS A 90 22.50 -3.73 1.53
CA CYS A 90 21.67 -2.68 2.13
C CYS A 90 20.26 -3.22 2.43
N LEU A 91 19.66 -3.98 1.51
CA LEU A 91 18.37 -4.61 1.73
C LEU A 91 18.40 -5.65 2.85
N ALA A 92 19.42 -6.51 2.90
CA ALA A 92 19.59 -7.51 3.95
C ALA A 92 19.59 -6.89 5.35
N PHE A 93 20.22 -5.71 5.51
CA PHE A 93 20.17 -4.95 6.76
C PHE A 93 18.72 -4.63 7.17
N TYR A 94 17.93 -4.00 6.28
CA TYR A 94 16.56 -3.61 6.61
C TYR A 94 15.70 -4.84 6.87
N GLN A 95 15.82 -5.88 6.04
CA GLN A 95 15.02 -7.09 6.19
C GLN A 95 15.34 -7.88 7.46
N LYS A 96 16.61 -7.89 7.89
CA LYS A 96 17.00 -8.45 9.18
C LYS A 96 16.32 -7.71 10.34
N GLU A 97 16.29 -6.38 10.31
CA GLU A 97 15.63 -5.59 11.36
C GLU A 97 14.12 -5.84 11.37
N ILE A 98 13.46 -5.89 10.21
CA ILE A 98 12.02 -6.23 10.15
C ILE A 98 11.77 -7.66 10.62
N ALA A 99 12.67 -8.62 10.35
CA ALA A 99 12.56 -9.98 10.88
C ALA A 99 12.67 -10.01 12.41
N LEU A 100 13.58 -9.22 12.99
CA LEU A 100 13.70 -9.06 14.44
C LEU A 100 12.45 -8.42 15.05
N TYR A 101 11.91 -7.38 14.40
CA TYR A 101 10.67 -6.73 14.80
C TYR A 101 9.50 -7.72 14.81
N THR A 102 9.25 -8.42 13.69
CA THR A 102 8.17 -9.41 13.60
C THR A 102 8.34 -10.53 14.64
N ALA A 103 9.58 -11.01 14.85
CA ALA A 103 9.87 -12.00 15.88
C ALA A 103 9.58 -11.48 17.30
N SER A 104 9.84 -10.20 17.59
CA SER A 104 9.53 -9.58 18.89
C SER A 104 8.03 -9.48 19.17
N LYS A 105 7.22 -9.37 18.10
CA LYS A 105 5.76 -9.30 18.17
C LYS A 105 5.07 -10.66 18.05
N ALA A 106 5.80 -11.75 17.80
CA ALA A 106 5.25 -13.05 17.44
C ALA A 106 4.24 -13.61 18.47
N ASN A 107 4.49 -13.40 19.77
CA ASN A 107 3.63 -13.90 20.85
C ASN A 107 2.63 -12.86 21.35
N LEU A 108 2.67 -11.63 20.82
CA LEU A 108 1.71 -10.58 21.16
C LEU A 108 0.47 -10.70 20.28
N GLU A 109 -0.62 -10.09 20.75
CA GLU A 109 -1.84 -9.98 19.94
C GLU A 109 -1.53 -9.28 18.61
N PHE A 110 -2.14 -9.74 17.52
CA PHE A 110 -1.91 -9.14 16.19
C PHE A 110 -2.45 -7.70 16.08
N SER A 111 -3.27 -7.25 17.04
CA SER A 111 -3.62 -5.84 17.22
C SER A 111 -2.41 -4.95 17.54
N GLN A 112 -1.34 -5.52 18.12
CA GLN A 112 -0.12 -4.81 18.55
C GLN A 112 1.01 -4.83 17.52
N PHE A 113 0.77 -5.42 16.33
CA PHE A 113 1.67 -5.33 15.19
C PHE A 113 1.38 -4.03 14.43
N ASN A 114 2.33 -3.09 14.45
CA ASN A 114 2.18 -1.76 13.88
C ASN A 114 3.55 -1.21 13.44
N ILE A 115 3.97 -1.52 12.22
CA ILE A 115 5.25 -1.03 11.67
C ILE A 115 5.27 0.49 11.60
N ASP A 116 4.13 1.12 11.29
CA ASP A 116 4.08 2.56 11.08
C ASP A 116 4.36 3.38 12.34
N ASP A 117 3.90 2.92 13.51
CA ASP A 117 4.15 3.65 14.76
C ASP A 117 5.34 3.08 15.56
N ASP A 118 5.67 1.79 15.41
CA ASP A 118 6.77 1.18 16.18
C ASP A 118 8.15 1.37 15.56
N VAL A 119 8.24 1.50 14.23
CA VAL A 119 9.52 1.60 13.50
C VAL A 119 9.81 3.06 13.17
N ASP A 120 11.03 3.49 13.46
CA ASP A 120 11.48 4.87 13.29
C ASP A 120 11.22 5.41 11.86
N PRO A 121 10.69 6.63 11.72
CA PRO A 121 10.41 7.24 10.41
C PRO A 121 11.62 7.29 9.48
N LEU A 122 12.83 7.57 9.99
CA LEU A 122 14.06 7.63 9.19
C LEU A 122 14.44 6.23 8.67
N PHE A 123 14.30 5.20 9.51
CA PHE A 123 14.51 3.82 9.08
C PHE A 123 13.55 3.46 7.94
N LYS A 124 12.25 3.73 8.12
CA LYS A 124 11.23 3.40 7.11
C LYS A 124 11.51 4.13 5.79
N GLU A 125 11.89 5.39 5.85
CA GLU A 125 12.24 6.16 4.66
C GLU A 125 13.42 5.55 3.90
N TYR A 126 14.51 5.28 4.61
CA TYR A 126 15.72 4.71 4.02
C TYR A 126 15.47 3.30 3.47
N TRP A 127 14.65 2.50 4.16
CA TRP A 127 14.20 1.20 3.69
C TRP A 127 13.39 1.32 2.39
N CYS A 128 12.42 2.23 2.34
CA CYS A 128 11.59 2.47 1.15
C CYS A 128 12.41 2.96 -0.05
N LYS A 129 13.34 3.89 0.18
CA LYS A 129 14.24 4.45 -0.83
C LYS A 129 15.46 3.56 -1.13
N ARG A 130 15.61 2.43 -0.43
CA ARG A 130 16.73 1.48 -0.55
C ARG A 130 18.11 2.15 -0.37
N LEU A 131 18.19 3.12 0.53
CA LEU A 131 19.42 3.88 0.78
C LEU A 131 20.43 3.08 1.61
N HIS A 132 21.69 3.49 1.59
CA HIS A 132 22.72 2.88 2.43
C HIS A 132 22.36 3.03 3.93
N PRO A 133 22.39 1.95 4.73
CA PRO A 133 21.95 1.99 6.13
C PRO A 133 22.88 2.70 7.11
N LYS A 134 24.01 3.29 6.69
CA LYS A 134 25.01 3.86 7.61
C LYS A 134 24.39 4.88 8.56
N ASN A 135 23.67 5.85 8.01
CA ASN A 135 23.03 6.90 8.80
C ASN A 135 21.97 6.34 9.77
N VAL A 136 21.20 5.36 9.32
CA VAL A 136 20.15 4.70 10.13
C VAL A 136 20.78 3.87 11.24
N ALA A 137 21.82 3.11 10.95
CA ALA A 137 22.50 2.24 11.91
C ALA A 137 23.13 3.02 13.08
N GLU A 138 23.53 4.28 12.85
CA GLU A 138 24.09 5.17 13.86
C GLU A 138 23.03 5.95 14.65
N LYS A 139 21.87 6.26 14.04
CA LYS A 139 20.87 7.19 14.60
C LYS A 139 19.60 6.54 15.12
N VAL A 140 19.26 5.33 14.65
CA VAL A 140 17.99 4.68 14.94
C VAL A 140 18.19 3.52 15.92
N TYR A 141 17.23 3.35 16.83
CA TYR A 141 17.19 2.22 17.75
C TYR A 141 17.05 0.89 16.97
N ARG A 142 17.98 -0.04 17.24
CA ARG A 142 17.99 -1.37 16.63
C ARG A 142 16.94 -2.28 17.26
N GLN A 143 16.31 -3.11 16.43
CA GLN A 143 15.28 -4.02 16.89
C GLN A 143 15.85 -5.05 17.89
N PRO A 144 15.04 -5.51 18.88
CA PRO A 144 15.51 -6.41 19.92
C PRO A 144 16.18 -7.65 19.34
N PRO A 145 17.39 -8.04 19.80
CA PRO A 145 18.04 -9.24 19.31
C PRO A 145 17.16 -10.48 19.51
N LEU A 146 17.19 -11.42 18.55
CA LEU A 146 16.32 -12.61 18.52
C LEU A 146 16.32 -13.41 19.83
N ARG A 147 17.46 -13.45 20.54
CA ARG A 147 17.58 -14.12 21.85
C ARG A 147 16.59 -13.60 22.90
N ILE A 148 16.17 -12.34 22.81
CA ILE A 148 15.17 -11.74 23.71
C ILE A 148 13.79 -12.28 23.33
N SER A 149 13.42 -12.22 22.05
CA SER A 149 12.15 -12.75 21.54
C SER A 149 11.98 -14.24 21.86
N LEU A 150 13.05 -15.03 21.74
CA LEU A 150 13.07 -16.46 22.07
C LEU A 150 12.93 -16.76 23.57
N ARG A 151 13.26 -15.82 24.46
CA ARG A 151 13.05 -15.97 25.92
C ARG A 151 11.59 -15.76 26.31
N CYS A 152 10.87 -14.92 25.57
CA CYS A 152 9.45 -14.64 25.77
C CYS A 152 8.52 -15.77 25.27
N GLY A 153 9.07 -16.91 24.84
CA GLY A 153 8.34 -18.09 24.40
C GLY A 153 9.02 -18.76 23.20
N ARG A 154 8.66 -20.02 22.91
CA ARG A 154 9.10 -20.67 21.67
C ARG A 154 8.41 -19.95 20.51
N LEU A 155 9.20 -19.44 19.56
CA LEU A 155 8.71 -19.16 18.20
C LEU A 155 8.32 -20.53 17.65
N ASN A 156 7.04 -20.88 17.77
CA ASN A 156 6.57 -22.26 17.60
C ASN A 156 7.03 -22.77 16.23
N LYS A 157 7.96 -23.73 16.26
CA LYS A 157 8.31 -24.51 15.07
C LYS A 157 7.02 -25.12 14.54
N GLN A 158 6.82 -24.87 13.24
CA GLN A 158 5.83 -25.45 12.34
C GLN A 158 5.28 -26.80 12.81
N ASP A 159 4.05 -26.76 13.31
CA ASP A 159 2.98 -27.77 13.19
C ASP A 159 1.71 -27.12 13.75
N PHE A 160 1.33 -25.97 13.18
CA PHE A 160 0.05 -25.35 13.51
C PHE A 160 -1.07 -26.24 12.98
N LYS A 161 -1.63 -27.07 13.87
CA LYS A 161 -2.87 -27.79 13.59
C LYS A 161 -4.02 -26.81 13.70
N PHE A 162 -4.52 -26.36 12.55
CA PHE A 162 -5.70 -25.51 12.53
C PHE A 162 -6.93 -26.29 12.95
N THR A 163 -7.77 -25.64 13.77
CA THR A 163 -9.11 -26.14 14.06
C THR A 163 -9.95 -26.18 12.77
N LYS A 164 -11.05 -26.93 12.79
CA LYS A 164 -12.00 -26.96 11.68
C LYS A 164 -12.49 -25.55 11.30
N HIS A 165 -12.76 -24.70 12.30
CA HIS A 165 -13.20 -23.33 12.08
C HIS A 165 -12.12 -22.45 11.43
N GLN A 166 -10.87 -22.55 11.87
CA GLN A 166 -9.75 -21.85 11.23
C GLN A 166 -9.53 -22.32 9.79
N THR A 167 -9.65 -23.62 9.54
CA THR A 167 -9.51 -24.19 8.18
C THR A 167 -10.62 -23.68 7.26
N THR A 168 -11.88 -23.69 7.71
CA THR A 168 -13.00 -23.09 6.95
C THR A 168 -12.78 -21.61 6.67
N LEU A 169 -12.26 -20.86 7.64
CA LEU A 169 -11.95 -19.44 7.48
C LEU A 169 -10.82 -19.21 6.46
N ILE A 170 -9.77 -20.03 6.47
CA ILE A 170 -8.67 -19.99 5.49
C ILE A 170 -9.19 -20.26 4.07
N LEU A 171 -10.01 -21.30 3.88
CA LEU A 171 -10.60 -21.61 2.56
C LEU A 171 -11.49 -20.48 2.04
N ALA A 172 -12.27 -19.85 2.93
CA ALA A 172 -13.07 -18.69 2.58
C ALA A 172 -12.19 -17.49 2.20
N ALA A 173 -11.12 -17.25 2.96
CA ALA A 173 -10.15 -16.19 2.68
C ALA A 173 -9.48 -16.41 1.31
N ASP A 174 -8.99 -17.61 1.01
CA ASP A 174 -8.33 -17.91 -0.26
C ASP A 174 -9.29 -17.69 -1.45
N SER A 175 -10.56 -18.10 -1.31
CA SER A 175 -11.60 -17.89 -2.33
C SER A 175 -11.91 -16.40 -2.58
N ILE A 176 -12.03 -15.61 -1.51
CA ILE A 176 -12.29 -14.15 -1.60
C ILE A 176 -11.06 -13.44 -2.17
N GLY A 177 -9.89 -13.69 -1.59
CA GLY A 177 -8.66 -12.97 -1.88
C GLY A 177 -8.07 -13.28 -3.25
N LYS A 178 -8.35 -14.44 -3.86
CA LYS A 178 -7.98 -14.72 -5.26
C LYS A 178 -8.55 -13.69 -6.25
N LYS A 179 -9.59 -12.93 -5.87
CA LYS A 179 -10.22 -11.90 -6.71
C LYS A 179 -9.36 -10.65 -6.88
N ILE A 180 -8.33 -10.45 -6.07
CA ILE A 180 -7.37 -9.35 -6.25
C ILE A 180 -6.46 -9.56 -7.46
N GLN A 181 -6.41 -10.77 -8.04
CA GLN A 181 -5.48 -11.10 -9.11
C GLN A 181 -5.84 -10.35 -10.40
N TYR A 182 -4.92 -9.51 -10.87
CA TYR A 182 -4.99 -8.97 -12.22
C TYR A 182 -4.69 -10.06 -13.25
N ASN A 183 -5.59 -10.24 -14.21
CA ASN A 183 -5.35 -11.06 -15.40
C ASN A 183 -4.65 -10.20 -16.48
N CYS A 184 -3.43 -9.77 -16.15
CA CYS A 184 -2.59 -8.91 -16.96
C CYS A 184 -1.16 -9.47 -17.01
N ARG A 185 -0.41 -9.18 -18.08
CA ARG A 185 0.99 -9.63 -18.19
C ARG A 185 1.84 -9.04 -17.07
N GLY A 186 2.73 -9.86 -16.53
CA GLY A 186 3.66 -9.46 -15.46
C GLY A 186 3.07 -9.51 -14.04
N PHE A 187 1.78 -9.79 -13.87
CA PHE A 187 1.17 -10.06 -12.56
C PHE A 187 1.09 -11.57 -12.36
N LEU A 188 1.87 -12.07 -11.40
CA LEU A 188 1.94 -13.50 -11.09
C LEU A 188 1.01 -13.82 -9.91
N PRO A 189 0.39 -15.01 -9.90
CA PRO A 189 -0.40 -15.46 -8.76
C PRO A 189 0.48 -15.62 -7.53
N ASN A 190 -0.06 -15.25 -6.36
CA ASN A 190 0.59 -15.42 -5.08
C ASN A 190 -0.46 -15.82 -4.04
N GLN A 191 -0.40 -17.08 -3.62
CA GLN A 191 -1.39 -17.66 -2.69
C GLN A 191 -1.34 -16.98 -1.32
N ARG A 192 -0.15 -16.63 -0.84
CA ARG A 192 0.03 -15.93 0.43
C ARG A 192 -0.65 -14.56 0.43
N GLN A 193 -0.54 -13.81 -0.68
CA GLN A 193 -1.24 -12.54 -0.88
C GLN A 193 -2.76 -12.73 -1.03
N TYR A 194 -3.22 -13.80 -1.69
CA TYR A 194 -4.65 -14.10 -1.74
C TYR A 194 -5.18 -14.36 -0.33
N ARG A 195 -4.51 -15.20 0.45
CA ARG A 195 -4.93 -15.48 1.82
C ARG A 195 -4.97 -14.22 2.68
N MET A 196 -3.91 -13.40 2.59
CA MET A 196 -3.86 -12.09 3.24
C MET A 196 -5.06 -11.22 2.87
N ALA A 197 -5.32 -11.08 1.58
CA ALA A 197 -6.41 -10.25 1.07
C ALA A 197 -7.78 -10.74 1.55
N GLY A 198 -7.99 -12.05 1.56
CA GLY A 198 -9.21 -12.66 2.06
C GLY A 198 -9.42 -12.45 3.55
N LEU A 199 -8.40 -12.72 4.37
CA LEU A 199 -8.47 -12.52 5.83
C LEU A 199 -8.71 -11.05 6.17
N ALA A 200 -8.02 -10.13 5.49
CA ALA A 200 -8.22 -8.70 5.61
C ALA A 200 -9.65 -8.28 5.23
N ALA A 201 -10.17 -8.74 4.09
CA ALA A 201 -11.53 -8.42 3.65
C ALA A 201 -12.58 -8.94 4.62
N ILE A 202 -12.41 -10.16 5.17
CA ILE A 202 -13.31 -10.72 6.19
C ILE A 202 -13.23 -9.92 7.48
N GLU A 203 -12.04 -9.55 7.98
CA GLU A 203 -11.89 -8.76 9.20
C GLU A 203 -12.52 -7.36 9.04
N ILE A 204 -12.28 -6.70 7.90
CA ILE A 204 -12.96 -5.44 7.54
C ILE A 204 -14.47 -5.64 7.58
N ALA A 205 -14.97 -6.69 6.93
CA ALA A 205 -16.41 -6.96 6.89
C ALA A 205 -17.01 -7.18 8.28
N GLN A 206 -16.32 -7.92 9.15
CA GLN A 206 -16.75 -8.18 10.53
C GLN A 206 -16.83 -6.87 11.34
N LYS A 207 -15.80 -6.02 11.27
CA LYS A 207 -15.76 -4.75 12.01
C LYS A 207 -16.73 -3.71 11.47
N VAL A 208 -16.77 -3.52 10.14
CA VAL A 208 -17.65 -2.55 9.48
C VAL A 208 -19.11 -2.95 9.62
N SER A 209 -19.46 -4.24 9.44
CA SER A 209 -20.85 -4.69 9.62
C SER A 209 -21.32 -4.50 11.07
N LYS A 210 -20.45 -4.68 12.07
CA LYS A 210 -20.75 -4.35 13.47
C LYS A 210 -20.97 -2.85 13.67
N ALA A 211 -20.15 -2.00 13.05
CA ALA A 211 -20.29 -0.56 13.10
C ALA A 211 -21.58 -0.05 12.46
N TRP A 212 -21.91 -0.52 11.26
CA TRP A 212 -23.13 -0.17 10.56
C TRP A 212 -24.40 -0.65 11.28
N ARG A 213 -24.39 -1.83 11.91
CA ARG A 213 -25.51 -2.28 12.76
C ARG A 213 -25.74 -1.36 13.96
N PHE A 214 -24.66 -0.85 14.56
CA PHE A 214 -24.77 0.12 15.65
C PHE A 214 -25.36 1.46 15.19
N LEU A 215 -24.96 1.92 14.00
CA LEU A 215 -25.47 3.15 13.37
C LEU A 215 -26.95 3.08 13.00
N ARG A 216 -27.46 1.90 12.58
CA ARG A 216 -28.89 1.71 12.30
C ARG A 216 -29.77 1.73 13.56
N ASN A 217 -29.21 1.67 14.77
CA ASN A 217 -30.00 1.67 16.01
C ASN A 217 -30.34 3.11 16.46
N PRO A 218 -31.63 3.52 16.43
CA PRO A 218 -32.04 4.90 16.72
C PRO A 218 -31.62 5.41 18.11
N LYS A 219 -31.50 4.50 19.09
CA LYS A 219 -31.12 4.82 20.48
C LYS A 219 -29.65 5.27 20.60
N ASN A 220 -28.81 4.94 19.62
CA ASN A 220 -27.39 5.27 19.63
C ASN A 220 -27.09 6.62 18.97
N ASN A 221 -28.00 7.14 18.13
CA ASN A 221 -27.85 8.42 17.43
C ASN A 221 -27.73 9.61 18.41
N VAL A 222 -28.48 9.60 19.51
CA VAL A 222 -28.45 10.64 20.55
C VAL A 222 -27.08 10.72 21.25
N LYS A 223 -26.32 9.61 21.30
CA LYS A 223 -24.98 9.56 21.91
C LYS A 223 -23.87 10.05 20.98
N LEU A 224 -24.01 9.84 19.67
CA LEU A 224 -23.06 10.27 18.65
C LEU A 224 -23.13 11.78 18.38
N VAL A 225 -24.33 12.34 18.25
CA VAL A 225 -24.53 13.80 18.05
C VAL A 225 -23.94 14.60 19.20
N ARG A 226 -24.22 14.22 20.45
CA ARG A 226 -23.66 14.86 21.66
C ARG A 226 -22.12 14.78 21.77
N ARG A 227 -21.47 13.85 21.06
CA ARG A 227 -20.00 13.70 21.04
C ARG A 227 -19.35 14.54 19.94
N ARG A 228 -19.96 14.63 18.75
CA ARG A 228 -19.49 15.53 17.68
C ARG A 228 -19.46 17.00 18.13
N ASP A 229 -20.48 17.44 18.86
CA ASP A 229 -20.54 18.80 19.40
C ASP A 229 -19.43 19.11 20.43
N LYS A 230 -18.94 18.09 21.15
CA LYS A 230 -17.84 18.24 22.12
C LYS A 230 -16.46 18.31 21.48
N LEU A 231 -16.23 17.61 20.38
CA LEU A 231 -14.95 17.62 19.65
C LEU A 231 -14.76 18.92 18.87
N ASN A 232 -15.81 19.45 18.24
CA ASN A 232 -15.77 20.73 17.52
C ASN A 232 -15.51 21.94 18.43
N MET A 233 -15.77 21.84 19.74
CA MET A 233 -15.46 22.91 20.70
C MET A 233 -14.01 22.90 21.21
N SER A 234 -13.25 21.84 20.93
CA SER A 234 -11.88 21.66 21.46
C SER A 234 -10.77 22.13 20.52
N GLN A 235 -11.05 22.43 19.26
CA GLN A 235 -10.01 22.77 18.26
C GLN A 235 -9.74 24.27 18.10
N ASN A 236 -10.49 25.15 18.77
CA ASN A 236 -10.25 26.60 18.73
C ASN A 236 -9.49 27.08 19.98
N ARG A 237 -8.15 26.94 19.96
CA ARG A 237 -7.22 27.87 20.64
C ARG A 237 -5.78 27.61 20.17
N GLY A 238 -5.30 28.46 19.27
CA GLY A 238 -3.87 28.58 18.96
C GLY A 238 -3.16 29.56 19.90
N GLY A 239 -1.83 29.43 19.97
CA GLY A 239 -0.92 30.57 20.19
C GLY A 239 0.00 30.57 21.42
N TYR A 240 1.31 30.53 21.12
CA TYR A 240 2.45 31.20 21.78
C TYR A 240 3.38 30.48 22.78
N CYS A 241 4.68 30.70 22.52
CA CYS A 241 5.92 30.30 23.20
C CYS A 241 6.07 30.79 24.66
N SER A 242 6.79 30.03 25.51
CA SER A 242 8.15 30.36 26.01
C SER A 242 8.59 29.52 27.23
N THR A 243 9.83 29.01 27.16
CA THR A 243 10.86 28.75 28.20
C THR A 243 10.47 28.38 29.65
N SER A 244 10.99 27.27 30.19
CA SER A 244 12.10 27.21 31.18
C SER A 244 12.20 25.89 31.98
N THR A 245 13.47 25.51 32.23
CA THR A 245 14.04 24.67 33.31
C THR A 245 13.73 23.17 33.41
N LEU A 246 14.80 22.39 33.20
CA LEU A 246 14.95 20.96 33.50
C LEU A 246 15.04 20.70 35.01
N SER A 247 14.22 19.77 35.51
CA SER A 247 14.60 18.80 36.55
C SER A 247 13.51 17.73 36.73
N GLY A 248 13.87 16.44 36.57
CA GLY A 248 13.23 15.33 37.31
C GLY A 248 12.37 14.33 36.51
N SER A 249 12.96 13.16 36.25
CA SER A 249 12.37 11.81 36.12
C SER A 249 11.46 11.45 34.93
N PRO A 250 11.73 10.30 34.23
CA PRO A 250 10.92 9.83 33.12
C PRO A 250 9.80 8.91 33.61
N THR A 251 8.59 9.44 33.72
CA THR A 251 7.36 8.64 33.69
C THR A 251 6.36 9.33 32.79
N SER A 252 6.60 9.29 31.48
CA SER A 252 5.57 9.55 30.48
C SER A 252 4.86 8.23 30.18
N SER A 253 3.72 8.03 30.84
CA SER A 253 2.76 6.98 30.51
C SER A 253 2.45 7.03 29.01
N PRO A 254 2.35 5.88 28.32
CA PRO A 254 1.85 5.87 26.95
C PRO A 254 0.40 6.36 26.97
N ASN A 255 0.01 7.17 25.98
CA ASN A 255 -1.39 7.39 25.66
C ASN A 255 -2.00 6.01 25.37
N GLU A 256 -2.63 5.43 26.40
CA GLU A 256 -3.57 4.35 26.26
C GLU A 256 -4.74 4.90 25.42
N ASP A 257 -4.73 4.62 24.11
CA ASP A 257 -5.97 4.42 23.38
C ASP A 257 -6.63 3.14 23.91
N LYS A 258 -7.13 3.27 25.14
CA LYS A 258 -8.13 2.40 25.72
C LYS A 258 -9.27 2.33 24.72
N ILE A 259 -9.38 1.16 24.09
CA ILE A 259 -10.56 0.59 23.44
C ILE A 259 -11.74 1.55 23.50
N SER A 260 -11.95 2.26 22.39
CA SER A 260 -13.19 2.95 22.09
C SER A 260 -14.34 1.93 22.12
N SER A 261 -14.87 1.68 23.32
CA SER A 261 -16.22 1.18 23.49
C SER A 261 -17.16 2.33 23.07
N GLY A 262 -17.32 2.51 21.75
CA GLY A 262 -18.01 3.67 21.18
C GLY A 262 -18.14 3.74 19.65
N ILE A 263 -17.93 2.64 18.92
CA ILE A 263 -18.44 2.31 17.57
C ILE A 263 -18.66 3.51 16.60
N SER A 264 -17.59 4.23 16.28
CA SER A 264 -17.49 5.00 15.05
C SER A 264 -16.14 4.66 14.44
N LEU A 265 -16.14 4.10 13.22
CA LEU A 265 -14.92 3.83 12.45
C LEU A 265 -14.69 5.01 11.52
N SER A 266 -13.46 5.49 11.41
CA SER A 266 -13.02 6.39 10.34
C SER A 266 -12.67 5.59 9.07
N TRP A 267 -12.49 6.28 7.95
CA TRP A 267 -11.95 5.66 6.73
C TRP A 267 -10.56 5.05 7.02
N HIS A 268 -9.74 5.77 7.77
CA HIS A 268 -8.38 5.37 8.11
C HIS A 268 -8.36 4.09 8.96
N ASP A 269 -9.28 3.93 9.91
CA ASP A 269 -9.43 2.70 10.70
C ASP A 269 -9.75 1.48 9.83
N VAL A 270 -10.57 1.66 8.80
CA VAL A 270 -10.93 0.57 7.87
C VAL A 270 -9.74 0.17 7.02
N TYR A 271 -9.05 1.14 6.43
CA TYR A 271 -7.89 0.89 5.58
C TYR A 271 -6.69 0.34 6.38
N ASN A 272 -6.49 0.79 7.61
CA ASN A 272 -5.45 0.28 8.50
C ASN A 272 -5.52 -1.24 8.71
N ILE A 273 -6.70 -1.84 8.69
CA ILE A 273 -6.85 -3.30 8.78
C ILE A 273 -6.16 -3.95 7.57
N ALA A 274 -6.49 -3.52 6.35
CA ALA A 274 -5.88 -4.06 5.13
C ALA A 274 -4.37 -3.73 5.03
N VAL A 275 -3.95 -2.53 5.44
CA VAL A 275 -2.53 -2.15 5.45
C VAL A 275 -1.72 -3.05 6.38
N LYS A 276 -2.20 -3.30 7.60
CA LYS A 276 -1.53 -4.18 8.56
C LYS A 276 -1.40 -5.62 8.04
N TRP A 277 -2.45 -6.15 7.43
CA TRP A 277 -2.41 -7.44 6.76
C TRP A 277 -1.41 -7.45 5.59
N ARG A 278 -1.37 -6.37 4.81
CA ARG A 278 -0.44 -6.23 3.69
C ARG A 278 1.02 -6.16 4.15
N GLN A 279 1.30 -5.49 5.26
CA GLN A 279 2.62 -5.39 5.89
C GLN A 279 3.18 -6.74 6.32
N ILE A 280 2.36 -7.58 6.97
CA ILE A 280 2.82 -8.88 7.48
C ILE A 280 2.90 -9.96 6.40
N SER A 281 2.15 -9.82 5.31
CA SER A 281 2.11 -10.83 4.24
C SER A 281 3.37 -10.94 3.43
N GLU A 282 3.97 -9.83 3.00
CA GLU A 282 5.24 -9.86 2.28
C GLU A 282 6.23 -9.08 3.12
N PRO A 283 6.93 -9.74 4.05
CA PRO A 283 7.78 -9.02 5.00
C PRO A 283 8.93 -8.27 4.33
N CYS A 284 9.23 -8.60 3.06
CA CYS A 284 10.24 -7.94 2.26
C CYS A 284 9.74 -6.68 1.53
N ASP A 285 8.43 -6.44 1.49
CA ASP A 285 7.85 -5.27 0.85
C ASP A 285 7.71 -4.12 1.85
N PRO A 286 8.35 -2.96 1.62
CA PRO A 286 8.22 -1.79 2.49
C PRO A 286 6.86 -1.11 2.27
N VAL A 287 5.83 -1.60 2.95
CA VAL A 287 4.46 -1.07 2.91
C VAL A 287 4.25 -0.18 4.13
N VAL A 288 4.33 1.13 3.95
CA VAL A 288 4.17 2.11 5.03
C VAL A 288 3.34 3.29 4.54
N TRP A 289 2.65 3.96 5.46
CA TRP A 289 1.95 5.19 5.16
C TRP A 289 2.95 6.31 4.86
N VAL A 290 2.76 7.05 3.76
CA VAL A 290 3.74 8.05 3.33
C VAL A 290 3.86 9.22 4.32
N ASN A 291 2.78 9.59 5.01
CA ASN A 291 2.79 10.61 6.06
C ASN A 291 3.45 10.15 7.37
N LYS A 292 3.86 8.88 7.46
CA LYS A 292 4.59 8.31 8.61
C LYS A 292 6.09 8.18 8.34
N LEU A 293 6.57 8.71 7.22
CA LEU A 293 7.98 8.80 6.87
C LEU A 293 8.60 10.10 7.42
N SER A 294 9.92 10.25 7.31
CA SER A 294 10.59 11.45 7.81
C SER A 294 10.32 12.67 6.91
N GLU A 295 10.59 13.87 7.41
CA GLU A 295 10.38 15.12 6.66
C GLU A 295 11.20 15.18 5.35
N GLU A 296 12.32 14.45 5.27
CA GLU A 296 13.11 14.31 4.05
C GLU A 296 12.32 13.59 2.93
N PHE A 297 11.39 12.71 3.28
CA PHE A 297 10.48 12.07 2.33
C PHE A 297 9.44 13.05 1.76
N ASN A 298 8.99 14.03 2.55
CA ASN A 298 8.03 15.04 2.10
C ASN A 298 8.57 15.90 0.94
N SER A 299 9.89 15.85 0.71
CA SER A 299 10.58 16.55 -0.39
C SER A 299 10.83 15.70 -1.65
N GLY A 300 10.48 14.41 -1.65
CA GLY A 300 10.82 13.46 -2.73
C GLY A 300 9.73 12.43 -3.01
N PHE A 301 9.29 12.39 -4.27
CA PHE A 301 8.15 11.66 -4.84
C PHE A 301 7.80 10.29 -4.21
N GLY A 302 6.49 10.04 -4.12
CA GLY A 302 5.88 8.78 -3.73
C GLY A 302 6.03 7.66 -4.76
N SER A 303 4.98 6.87 -4.95
CA SER A 303 5.04 5.73 -5.88
C SER A 303 5.53 6.16 -7.27
N HIS A 304 6.51 5.45 -7.83
CA HIS A 304 7.03 5.67 -9.19
C HIS A 304 6.72 4.45 -10.05
N THR A 305 5.81 4.61 -11.01
CA THR A 305 5.31 3.51 -11.83
C THR A 305 5.56 3.79 -13.31
N PRO A 306 6.71 3.31 -13.84
CA PRO A 306 7.09 3.56 -15.22
C PRO A 306 6.35 2.67 -16.21
N MET A 307 5.94 3.25 -17.33
CA MET A 307 5.53 2.52 -18.54
C MET A 307 6.74 2.31 -19.46
N LEU A 308 7.63 3.30 -19.52
CA LEU A 308 8.94 3.25 -20.16
C LEU A 308 10.04 3.58 -19.15
N LEU A 309 11.11 2.79 -19.15
CA LEU A 309 12.40 3.10 -18.51
C LEU A 309 13.48 3.11 -19.59
N GLY A 310 13.89 4.30 -20.03
CA GLY A 310 14.72 4.51 -21.20
C GLY A 310 14.08 3.91 -22.46
N GLN A 311 14.62 2.76 -22.90
CA GLN A 311 14.15 1.99 -24.05
C GLN A 311 13.31 0.77 -23.65
N ALA A 312 13.27 0.44 -22.35
CA ALA A 312 12.59 -0.73 -21.84
C ALA A 312 11.09 -0.46 -21.66
N LYS A 313 10.26 -1.35 -22.23
CA LYS A 313 8.80 -1.34 -22.07
C LYS A 313 8.43 -2.18 -20.85
N ILE A 314 7.86 -1.54 -19.83
CA ILE A 314 7.51 -2.22 -18.59
C ILE A 314 6.26 -3.07 -18.81
N ILE A 315 6.43 -4.40 -18.80
CA ILE A 315 5.40 -5.37 -19.21
C ILE A 315 4.05 -5.14 -18.52
N ARG A 316 4.06 -4.80 -17.23
CA ARG A 316 2.85 -4.58 -16.42
C ARG A 316 2.05 -3.34 -16.85
N TYR A 317 2.73 -2.26 -17.24
CA TYR A 317 2.13 -0.92 -17.33
C TYR A 317 2.17 -0.34 -18.75
N TYR A 318 3.07 -0.82 -19.61
CA TYR A 318 3.14 -0.39 -21.01
C TYR A 318 1.83 -0.57 -21.81
N PRO A 319 0.93 -1.54 -21.52
CA PRO A 319 -0.40 -1.57 -22.15
C PRO A 319 -1.20 -0.27 -21.99
N TYR A 320 -0.97 0.50 -20.93
CA TYR A 320 -1.63 1.79 -20.69
C TYR A 320 -0.94 2.99 -21.36
N TYR A 321 0.23 2.80 -21.98
CA TYR A 321 1.06 3.88 -22.55
C TYR A 321 0.25 4.82 -23.47
N GLN A 322 -0.54 4.28 -24.39
CA GLN A 322 -1.32 5.09 -25.34
C GLN A 322 -2.44 5.88 -24.66
N ARG A 323 -3.13 5.28 -23.68
CA ARG A 323 -4.18 5.97 -22.92
C ARG A 323 -3.58 7.11 -22.08
N VAL A 324 -2.42 6.87 -21.48
CA VAL A 324 -1.71 7.88 -20.68
C VAL A 324 -1.16 8.99 -21.56
N LEU A 325 -0.60 8.67 -22.73
CA LEU A 325 -0.17 9.66 -23.71
C LEU A 325 -1.35 10.56 -24.13
N GLN A 326 -2.52 9.97 -24.39
CA GLN A 326 -3.72 10.73 -24.72
C GLN A 326 -4.19 11.59 -23.55
N ALA A 327 -4.11 11.09 -22.31
CA ALA A 327 -4.42 11.87 -21.12
C ALA A 327 -3.49 13.09 -20.99
N VAL A 328 -2.18 12.93 -21.20
CA VAL A 328 -1.23 14.06 -21.21
C VAL A 328 -1.63 15.08 -22.26
N LYS A 329 -1.90 14.65 -23.50
CA LYS A 329 -2.33 15.55 -24.58
C LYS A 329 -3.58 16.33 -24.19
N ASN A 330 -4.59 15.64 -23.66
CA ASN A 330 -5.83 16.29 -23.22
C ASN A 330 -5.59 17.31 -22.12
N ILE A 331 -4.79 16.98 -21.10
CA ILE A 331 -4.46 17.88 -20.00
C ILE A 331 -3.74 19.13 -20.51
N VAL A 332 -2.73 18.96 -21.37
CA VAL A 332 -1.96 20.07 -21.93
C VAL A 332 -2.83 20.95 -22.84
N LEU A 333 -3.69 20.34 -23.65
CA LEU A 333 -4.59 21.08 -24.53
C LEU A 333 -5.68 21.83 -23.74
N ASP A 334 -6.09 21.36 -22.58
CA ASP A 334 -7.04 22.06 -21.71
C ASP A 334 -6.37 23.18 -20.92
N LEU A 335 -5.32 22.84 -20.16
CA LEU A 335 -4.67 23.76 -19.23
C LEU A 335 -3.68 24.73 -19.88
N LYS A 336 -3.17 24.40 -21.07
CA LYS A 336 -2.16 25.19 -21.80
C LYS A 336 -0.85 25.40 -21.05
N TYR A 337 -0.50 24.54 -20.09
CA TYR A 337 0.81 24.54 -19.45
C TYR A 337 1.23 23.11 -19.04
N VAL A 338 2.53 22.95 -18.81
CA VAL A 338 3.16 21.81 -18.13
C VAL A 338 4.06 22.34 -17.02
N ASN A 339 4.54 21.50 -16.12
CA ASN A 339 5.55 21.87 -15.13
C ASN A 339 6.88 21.21 -15.47
N ASN A 340 8.00 21.89 -15.26
CA ASN A 340 9.32 21.33 -15.46
C ASN A 340 9.81 20.55 -14.23
N ALA A 341 11.05 20.06 -14.27
CA ALA A 341 11.65 19.29 -13.17
C ALA A 341 11.86 20.09 -11.87
N GLU A 342 11.84 21.42 -11.94
CA GLU A 342 11.95 22.35 -10.80
C GLU A 342 10.57 22.85 -10.33
N ASP A 343 9.48 22.23 -10.80
CA ASP A 343 8.09 22.62 -10.54
C ASP A 343 7.72 24.03 -11.06
N HIS A 344 8.48 24.57 -12.02
CA HIS A 344 8.14 25.82 -12.72
C HIS A 344 7.20 25.56 -13.91
N ALA A 345 6.16 26.40 -14.04
CA ALA A 345 5.20 26.28 -15.13
C ALA A 345 5.79 26.75 -16.48
N ILE A 346 5.67 25.90 -17.50
CA ILE A 346 5.96 26.19 -18.91
C ILE A 346 4.62 26.37 -19.63
N PHE A 347 4.28 27.62 -19.96
CA PHE A 347 3.06 27.93 -20.71
C PHE A 347 3.21 27.60 -22.19
N ILE A 348 2.22 26.93 -22.75
CA ILE A 348 2.15 26.48 -24.15
C ILE A 348 1.04 27.28 -24.84
N THR A 349 1.33 28.55 -25.13
CA THR A 349 0.40 29.50 -25.74
C THR A 349 0.50 29.55 -27.26
N ASP A 350 1.59 29.01 -27.83
CA ASP A 350 1.79 28.93 -29.28
C ASP A 350 0.83 27.91 -29.93
N ILE A 351 -0.03 28.40 -30.83
CA ILE A 351 -1.02 27.63 -31.57
C ILE A 351 -0.35 26.52 -32.40
N GLU A 352 0.82 26.75 -32.98
CA GLU A 352 1.52 25.72 -33.75
C GLU A 352 2.02 24.58 -32.86
N LYS A 353 2.54 24.90 -31.66
CA LYS A 353 2.90 23.88 -30.67
C LYS A 353 1.69 23.08 -30.22
N LEU A 354 0.56 23.74 -29.96
CA LEU A 354 -0.68 23.06 -29.58
C LEU A 354 -1.17 22.08 -30.66
N LYS A 355 -1.13 22.50 -31.94
CA LYS A 355 -1.44 21.61 -33.08
C LYS A 355 -0.49 20.42 -33.17
N LYS A 356 0.81 20.63 -32.93
CA LYS A 356 1.80 19.54 -32.90
C LYS A 356 1.55 18.56 -31.75
N ILE A 357 1.14 19.06 -30.58
CA ILE A 357 0.79 18.22 -29.41
C ILE A 357 -0.43 17.36 -29.72
N GLU A 358 -1.45 17.92 -30.38
CA GLU A 358 -2.67 17.19 -30.75
C GLU A 358 -2.38 15.97 -31.64
N VAL A 359 -1.41 16.06 -32.54
CA VAL A 359 -1.01 14.96 -33.44
C VAL A 359 0.17 14.13 -32.95
N ALA A 360 0.75 14.46 -31.79
CA ALA A 360 1.86 13.71 -31.22
C ALA A 360 1.48 12.24 -30.97
N SER A 361 2.40 11.34 -31.32
CA SER A 361 2.22 9.88 -31.31
C SER A 361 3.06 9.17 -30.25
N SER A 362 3.99 9.90 -29.64
CA SER A 362 4.89 9.38 -28.61
C SER A 362 5.22 10.41 -27.52
N CYS A 363 5.69 9.94 -26.36
CA CYS A 363 6.25 10.80 -25.31
C CYS A 363 7.51 11.54 -25.79
N SER A 364 8.28 10.94 -26.71
CA SER A 364 9.42 11.59 -27.38
C SER A 364 8.96 12.78 -28.23
N ASP A 365 7.86 12.64 -28.98
CA ASP A 365 7.29 13.73 -29.79
C ASP A 365 6.89 14.90 -28.87
N LEU A 366 6.18 14.59 -27.77
CA LEU A 366 5.79 15.60 -26.78
C LEU A 366 7.00 16.29 -26.17
N TYR A 367 8.02 15.53 -25.77
CA TYR A 367 9.27 16.06 -25.26
C TYR A 367 9.94 16.99 -26.28
N HIS A 368 10.03 16.62 -27.56
CA HIS A 368 10.64 17.48 -28.58
C HIS A 368 9.86 18.79 -28.80
N ILE A 369 8.53 18.77 -28.68
CA ILE A 369 7.70 19.98 -28.80
C ILE A 369 7.87 20.90 -27.58
N ILE A 370 7.91 20.32 -26.37
CA ILE A 370 8.06 21.05 -25.11
C ILE A 370 9.52 21.52 -24.91
N SER A 371 10.47 20.73 -25.39
CA SER A 371 11.93 20.93 -25.33
C SER A 371 12.55 20.86 -23.93
N GLU A 372 11.86 20.24 -22.96
CA GLU A 372 12.36 20.06 -21.60
C GLU A 372 11.73 18.83 -20.93
N THR A 373 12.39 18.28 -19.90
CA THR A 373 11.77 17.28 -19.01
C THR A 373 10.59 17.95 -18.30
N TYR A 374 9.43 17.28 -18.32
CA TYR A 374 8.20 17.89 -17.83
C TYR A 374 7.30 16.87 -17.14
N TRP A 375 6.31 17.40 -16.41
CA TRP A 375 5.21 16.65 -15.87
C TRP A 375 3.90 17.42 -15.96
N VAL A 376 2.80 16.67 -15.97
CA VAL A 376 1.42 17.18 -15.84
C VAL A 376 0.70 16.40 -14.75
N SER A 377 -0.28 16.98 -14.08
CA SER A 377 -1.11 16.24 -13.12
C SER A 377 -2.44 15.85 -13.74
N SER A 378 -2.90 14.63 -13.48
CA SER A 378 -4.33 14.34 -13.60
C SER A 378 -5.11 15.17 -12.58
N ARG A 379 -6.37 15.47 -12.90
CA ARG A 379 -7.30 16.19 -12.02
C ARG A 379 -8.35 15.21 -11.54
N CYS A 380 -8.71 15.30 -10.26
CA CYS A 380 -9.78 14.49 -9.69
C CYS A 380 -10.87 15.41 -9.17
N GLU A 381 -12.08 15.33 -9.73
CA GLU A 381 -13.21 16.09 -9.18
C GLU A 381 -13.52 15.68 -7.73
N SER A 382 -13.65 16.67 -6.86
CA SER A 382 -13.89 16.49 -5.43
C SER A 382 -15.40 16.45 -5.13
N VAL A 383 -15.83 15.51 -4.30
CA VAL A 383 -17.18 15.55 -3.70
C VAL A 383 -17.19 16.26 -2.36
N ALA A 384 -16.06 16.37 -1.64
CA ALA A 384 -15.96 17.14 -0.41
C ALA A 384 -15.98 18.66 -0.67
N PHE A 385 -15.40 19.10 -1.78
CA PHE A 385 -15.25 20.49 -2.16
C PHE A 385 -15.86 20.73 -3.55
N GLN A 386 -17.16 21.04 -3.57
CA GLN A 386 -17.91 21.23 -4.82
C GLN A 386 -17.23 22.22 -5.77
N GLY A 387 -16.98 21.78 -7.01
CA GLY A 387 -16.34 22.59 -8.05
C GLY A 387 -14.82 22.70 -7.95
N ARG A 388 -14.17 22.02 -6.99
CA ARG A 388 -12.70 21.92 -6.93
C ARG A 388 -12.21 20.60 -7.53
N TYR A 389 -10.99 20.66 -8.03
CA TYR A 389 -10.23 19.49 -8.46
C TYR A 389 -9.06 19.27 -7.51
N LEU A 390 -8.90 18.03 -7.04
CA LEU A 390 -7.72 17.58 -6.31
C LEU A 390 -6.59 17.23 -7.30
N GLU A 391 -5.34 17.37 -6.85
CA GLU A 391 -4.17 16.92 -7.59
C GLU A 391 -4.14 15.37 -7.60
N GLY A 392 -4.37 14.76 -8.76
CA GLY A 392 -4.28 13.32 -8.96
C GLY A 392 -2.83 12.81 -9.01
N THR A 393 -2.52 11.99 -10.02
CA THR A 393 -1.16 11.49 -10.26
C THR A 393 -0.41 12.39 -11.24
N ARG A 394 0.89 12.58 -11.03
CA ARG A 394 1.75 13.28 -11.99
C ARG A 394 2.19 12.32 -13.08
N ILE A 395 1.97 12.66 -14.33
CA ILE A 395 2.51 11.96 -15.49
C ILE A 395 3.78 12.69 -15.91
N THR A 396 4.90 11.98 -15.90
CA THR A 396 6.24 12.53 -16.10
C THR A 396 6.86 12.00 -17.39
N THR A 397 7.57 12.87 -18.11
CA THR A 397 8.40 12.52 -19.28
C THR A 397 9.80 13.06 -19.06
N GLN A 398 10.79 12.17 -18.95
CA GLN A 398 12.19 12.53 -18.73
C GLN A 398 13.06 11.98 -19.86
N ASN A 399 13.97 12.82 -20.37
CA ASN A 399 14.94 12.40 -21.36
C ASN A 399 16.19 11.82 -20.69
N MET A 400 16.48 10.55 -20.96
CA MET A 400 17.63 9.84 -20.40
C MET A 400 18.85 9.88 -21.34
N GLY A 401 18.81 10.75 -22.34
CA GLY A 401 19.85 10.91 -23.35
C GLY A 401 19.84 9.76 -24.35
N LYS A 402 20.97 9.06 -24.47
CA LYS A 402 21.12 7.96 -25.45
C LYS A 402 20.30 6.71 -25.11
N THR A 403 19.81 6.59 -23.88
CA THR A 403 19.10 5.41 -23.38
C THR A 403 17.59 5.48 -23.59
N GLY A 404 17.05 6.60 -24.10
CA GLY A 404 15.63 6.78 -24.41
C GLY A 404 14.91 7.69 -23.42
N PHE A 405 13.66 7.36 -23.09
CA PHE A 405 12.79 8.18 -22.26
C PHE A 405 12.21 7.41 -21.09
N ASP A 406 12.21 8.04 -19.93
CA ASP A 406 11.40 7.61 -18.80
C ASP A 406 10.01 8.25 -18.92
N PHE A 407 8.99 7.42 -19.08
CA PHE A 407 7.59 7.84 -19.13
C PHE A 407 6.83 7.09 -18.05
N ALA A 408 6.38 7.81 -17.03
CA ALA A 408 5.92 7.21 -15.78
C ALA A 408 4.82 8.03 -15.10
N ILE A 409 3.99 7.38 -14.30
CA ILE A 409 3.16 8.05 -13.30
C ILE A 409 3.91 8.14 -11.96
N ARG A 410 3.73 9.25 -11.25
CA ARG A 410 4.30 9.53 -9.94
C ARG A 410 3.27 10.15 -9.02
N THR A 411 3.06 9.55 -7.85
CA THR A 411 2.14 10.13 -6.86
C THR A 411 2.88 11.20 -6.04
N PRO A 412 2.34 12.44 -5.95
CA PRO A 412 2.87 13.42 -5.01
C PRO A 412 2.55 13.02 -3.56
N CYS A 413 3.52 13.20 -2.67
CA CYS A 413 3.39 12.93 -1.23
C CYS A 413 3.57 14.21 -0.40
N THR A 414 2.99 15.31 -0.86
CA THR A 414 3.06 16.58 -0.13
C THR A 414 2.09 16.57 1.06
N PRO A 415 2.44 17.22 2.19
CA PRO A 415 1.52 17.35 3.34
C PRO A 415 0.18 17.97 2.97
N SER A 416 0.16 19.00 2.10
CA SER A 416 -1.07 19.64 1.65
C SER A 416 -2.00 18.69 0.90
N ARG A 417 -1.43 17.86 0.01
CA ARG A 417 -2.22 16.85 -0.71
C ARG A 417 -2.76 15.79 0.23
N TRP A 418 -2.00 15.41 1.25
CA TRP A 418 -2.49 14.50 2.27
C TRP A 418 -3.72 15.05 3.00
N GLU A 419 -3.68 16.32 3.43
CA GLU A 419 -4.81 16.98 4.10
C GLU A 419 -6.05 17.02 3.20
N GLU A 420 -5.90 17.40 1.93
CA GLU A 420 -7.02 17.43 0.97
C GLU A 420 -7.67 16.05 0.76
N TYR A 421 -6.85 14.99 0.63
CA TYR A 421 -7.37 13.63 0.48
C TYR A 421 -7.89 13.02 1.78
N ASP A 422 -7.42 13.44 2.95
CA ASP A 422 -8.00 13.02 4.24
C ASP A 422 -9.45 13.52 4.38
N GLU A 423 -9.69 14.79 4.00
CA GLU A 423 -11.05 15.34 3.94
C GLU A 423 -11.90 14.63 2.89
N GLU A 424 -11.37 14.39 1.69
CA GLU A 424 -12.08 13.69 0.60
C GLU A 424 -12.45 12.26 0.98
N MET A 425 -11.51 11.49 1.54
CA MET A 425 -11.73 10.12 1.98
C MET A 425 -12.71 10.06 3.15
N SER A 426 -12.70 11.07 4.04
CA SER A 426 -13.68 11.23 5.11
C SER A 426 -15.09 11.45 4.54
N ALA A 427 -15.26 12.36 3.59
CA ALA A 427 -16.54 12.60 2.92
C ALA A 427 -17.05 11.35 2.18
N ALA A 428 -16.18 10.65 1.45
CA ALA A 428 -16.53 9.43 0.74
C ALA A 428 -16.95 8.30 1.70
N TRP A 429 -16.29 8.18 2.85
CA TRP A 429 -16.66 7.22 3.89
C TRP A 429 -18.01 7.53 4.54
N GLU A 430 -18.27 8.81 4.82
CA GLU A 430 -19.55 9.26 5.34
C GLU A 430 -20.68 8.97 4.35
N ALA A 431 -20.46 9.22 3.05
CA ALA A 431 -21.42 8.90 2.00
C ALA A 431 -21.78 7.40 1.94
N ILE A 432 -20.80 6.50 2.13
CA ILE A 432 -21.08 5.05 2.24
C ILE A 432 -21.95 4.76 3.47
N CYS A 433 -21.57 5.34 4.61
CA CYS A 433 -22.31 5.15 5.86
C CYS A 433 -23.76 5.65 5.74
N ASP A 434 -23.97 6.80 5.10
CA ASP A 434 -25.30 7.37 4.86
C ASP A 434 -26.11 6.55 3.89
N ALA A 435 -25.54 6.14 2.74
CA ALA A 435 -26.19 5.26 1.79
C ALA A 435 -26.64 3.94 2.44
N TYR A 436 -25.81 3.37 3.33
CA TYR A 436 -26.16 2.17 4.07
C TYR A 436 -27.22 2.41 5.16
N ARG A 437 -27.28 3.60 5.78
CA ARG A 437 -28.29 3.95 6.79
C ARG A 437 -29.65 4.24 6.17
N SER A 438 -29.68 4.93 5.04
CA SER A 438 -30.91 5.36 4.36
C SER A 438 -31.67 4.21 3.69
N ASP A 439 -31.03 3.05 3.53
CA ASP A 439 -31.67 1.85 3.00
C ASP A 439 -32.70 1.29 3.99
N THR A 440 -33.96 1.63 3.76
CA THR A 440 -35.14 1.26 4.57
C THR A 440 -35.75 -0.09 4.19
N ASN A 441 -35.32 -0.71 3.08
CA ASN A 441 -35.93 -1.93 2.57
C ASN A 441 -35.39 -3.19 3.27
N LEU A 442 -36.19 -3.75 4.18
CA LEU A 442 -35.92 -5.04 4.84
C LEU A 442 -35.95 -6.24 3.88
N THR A 443 -36.49 -6.06 2.67
CA THR A 443 -36.47 -7.04 1.57
C THR A 443 -35.27 -6.74 0.68
N ARG A 444 -34.19 -7.51 0.85
CA ARG A 444 -32.93 -7.39 0.10
C ARG A 444 -33.14 -7.73 -1.38
N ASP A 445 -33.62 -6.78 -2.16
CA ASP A 445 -33.58 -6.85 -3.62
C ASP A 445 -32.22 -6.32 -4.10
N PRO A 446 -31.51 -6.96 -5.06
CA PRO A 446 -30.21 -6.48 -5.51
C PRO A 446 -30.20 -5.02 -5.98
N ASP A 447 -31.33 -4.53 -6.49
CA ASP A 447 -31.47 -3.18 -7.05
C ASP A 447 -31.59 -2.10 -5.97
N THR A 448 -31.95 -2.44 -4.71
CA THR A 448 -32.06 -1.46 -3.62
C THR A 448 -30.70 -1.05 -3.01
N LEU A 449 -29.60 -1.72 -3.38
CA LEU A 449 -28.25 -1.44 -2.85
C LEU A 449 -27.37 -0.61 -3.81
N ASP A 450 -27.91 -0.12 -4.92
CA ASP A 450 -27.13 0.58 -5.94
C ASP A 450 -26.42 1.84 -5.42
N ALA A 451 -27.06 2.59 -4.51
CA ALA A 451 -26.42 3.73 -3.85
C ALA A 451 -25.19 3.32 -3.02
N VAL A 452 -25.28 2.19 -2.30
CA VAL A 452 -24.15 1.65 -1.54
C VAL A 452 -23.03 1.17 -2.47
N LYS A 453 -23.38 0.47 -3.56
CA LYS A 453 -22.39 0.00 -4.55
C LYS A 453 -21.65 1.17 -5.19
N ALA A 454 -22.37 2.23 -5.56
CA ALA A 454 -21.78 3.43 -6.15
C ALA A 454 -20.87 4.15 -5.14
N ALA A 455 -21.31 4.34 -3.90
CA ALA A 455 -20.51 4.98 -2.86
C ALA A 455 -19.20 4.22 -2.57
N ILE A 456 -19.24 2.88 -2.55
CA ILE A 456 -18.03 2.04 -2.41
C ILE A 456 -17.05 2.27 -3.57
N LEU A 457 -17.55 2.30 -4.81
CA LEU A 457 -16.72 2.57 -5.98
C LEU A 457 -16.14 4.00 -5.96
N ARG A 458 -16.90 5.01 -5.55
CA ARG A 458 -16.40 6.39 -5.41
C ARG A 458 -15.28 6.49 -4.37
N MET A 459 -15.44 5.87 -3.20
CA MET A 459 -14.35 5.82 -2.21
C MET A 459 -13.10 5.09 -2.76
N THR A 460 -13.31 4.04 -3.55
CA THR A 460 -12.22 3.30 -4.21
C THR A 460 -11.48 4.17 -5.24
N TYR A 461 -12.21 4.99 -6.01
CA TYR A 461 -11.64 5.98 -6.93
C TYR A 461 -10.71 6.97 -6.21
N TYR A 462 -11.17 7.54 -5.10
CA TYR A 462 -10.36 8.49 -4.34
C TYR A 462 -9.13 7.83 -3.73
N TRP A 463 -9.24 6.59 -3.22
CA TRP A 463 -8.07 5.86 -2.72
C TRP A 463 -7.01 5.62 -3.81
N TYR A 464 -7.41 5.24 -5.02
CA TYR A 464 -6.47 5.01 -6.13
C TYR A 464 -5.87 6.28 -6.70
N ASN A 465 -6.53 7.42 -6.57
CA ASN A 465 -5.90 8.69 -6.89
C ASN A 465 -5.01 9.16 -5.74
N PHE A 466 -5.41 8.95 -4.48
CA PHE A 466 -4.61 9.30 -3.31
C PHE A 466 -3.27 8.56 -3.25
N MET A 467 -3.29 7.24 -3.47
CA MET A 467 -2.14 6.32 -3.37
C MET A 467 -1.22 6.59 -2.15
N PRO A 468 -1.75 6.50 -0.91
CA PRO A 468 -1.07 7.00 0.28
C PRO A 468 -0.03 6.04 0.88
N LEU A 469 0.30 4.95 0.19
CA LEU A 469 1.29 3.98 0.66
C LEU A 469 2.50 4.01 -0.26
N THR A 470 3.67 3.79 0.33
CA THR A 470 4.92 3.63 -0.42
C THR A 470 4.84 2.50 -1.45
N ARG A 471 4.15 1.41 -1.09
CA ARG A 471 3.82 0.28 -1.97
C ARG A 471 2.50 -0.34 -1.54
N GLY A 472 1.80 -0.99 -2.47
CA GLY A 472 0.64 -1.82 -2.15
C GLY A 472 -0.71 -1.08 -2.09
N SER A 473 -0.79 0.22 -2.40
CA SER A 473 -2.09 0.94 -2.44
C SER A 473 -3.11 0.25 -3.37
N SER A 474 -2.68 -0.24 -4.52
CA SER A 474 -3.52 -0.95 -5.49
C SER A 474 -4.24 -2.16 -4.86
N VAL A 475 -3.49 -3.09 -4.26
CA VAL A 475 -4.09 -4.27 -3.63
C VAL A 475 -4.92 -3.92 -2.39
N VAL A 476 -4.47 -2.96 -1.56
CA VAL A 476 -5.21 -2.53 -0.37
C VAL A 476 -6.57 -1.94 -0.74
N GLY A 477 -6.63 -1.11 -1.79
CA GLY A 477 -7.89 -0.52 -2.28
C GLY A 477 -8.90 -1.59 -2.68
N TYR A 478 -8.46 -2.58 -3.45
CA TYR A 478 -9.35 -3.67 -3.88
C TYR A 478 -9.77 -4.59 -2.72
N VAL A 479 -8.88 -4.86 -1.75
CA VAL A 479 -9.20 -5.61 -0.53
C VAL A 479 -10.29 -4.91 0.29
N VAL A 480 -10.17 -3.59 0.46
CA VAL A 480 -11.19 -2.81 1.18
C VAL A 480 -12.51 -2.82 0.41
N LEU A 481 -12.50 -2.66 -0.92
CA LEU A 481 -13.69 -2.80 -1.76
C LEU A 481 -14.40 -4.15 -1.53
N LEU A 482 -13.66 -5.26 -1.54
CA LEU A 482 -14.21 -6.60 -1.27
C LEU A 482 -14.79 -6.69 0.16
N GLY A 483 -14.07 -6.16 1.15
CA GLY A 483 -14.51 -6.13 2.54
C GLY A 483 -15.78 -5.31 2.77
N LEU A 484 -15.93 -4.17 2.07
CA LEU A 484 -17.11 -3.30 2.17
C LEU A 484 -18.34 -3.93 1.51
N TYR A 485 -18.19 -4.58 0.35
CA TYR A 485 -19.28 -5.37 -0.22
C TYR A 485 -19.70 -6.50 0.73
N LEU A 486 -18.75 -7.25 1.27
CA LEU A 486 -19.03 -8.33 2.21
C LEU A 486 -19.71 -7.81 3.49
N ALA A 487 -19.29 -6.65 4.03
CA ALA A 487 -19.92 -5.98 5.17
C ALA A 487 -21.40 -5.66 4.89
N ALA A 488 -21.70 -5.30 3.64
CA ALA A 488 -23.04 -4.97 3.15
C ALA A 488 -23.87 -6.21 2.76
N ASN A 489 -23.39 -7.43 3.06
CA ASN A 489 -24.01 -8.70 2.70
C ASN A 489 -24.03 -8.97 1.18
N MET A 490 -22.98 -8.54 0.48
CA MET A 490 -22.79 -8.71 -0.95
C MET A 490 -21.46 -9.44 -1.22
N ASP A 491 -21.51 -10.56 -1.93
CA ASP A 491 -20.32 -11.29 -2.39
C ASP A 491 -20.02 -10.91 -3.84
N VAL A 492 -18.78 -10.48 -4.10
CA VAL A 492 -18.26 -10.33 -5.47
C VAL A 492 -17.87 -11.72 -5.96
N THR A 493 -18.55 -12.25 -6.99
CA THR A 493 -18.32 -13.63 -7.44
C THR A 493 -17.28 -13.75 -8.55
N ALA A 494 -17.15 -12.74 -9.41
CA ALA A 494 -16.23 -12.76 -10.55
C ALA A 494 -14.80 -12.32 -10.17
N SER A 495 -13.84 -12.64 -11.05
CA SER A 495 -12.49 -12.08 -11.05
C SER A 495 -12.44 -10.83 -11.93
N ILE A 496 -11.38 -10.02 -11.75
CA ILE A 496 -11.12 -8.85 -12.59
C ILE A 496 -10.94 -9.30 -14.05
N PRO A 497 -11.60 -8.67 -15.03
CA PRO A 497 -11.51 -9.07 -16.44
C PRO A 497 -10.08 -8.99 -17.01
N PRO A 498 -9.77 -9.80 -18.04
CA PRO A 498 -8.48 -9.71 -18.74
C PRO A 498 -8.19 -8.30 -19.24
N GLY A 499 -6.96 -7.82 -19.02
CA GLY A 499 -6.51 -6.50 -19.49
C GLY A 499 -6.98 -5.30 -18.66
N ILE A 500 -7.78 -5.51 -17.60
CA ILE A 500 -8.23 -4.44 -16.70
C ILE A 500 -7.34 -4.40 -15.44
N GLN A 501 -6.82 -3.22 -15.13
CA GLN A 501 -6.21 -2.86 -13.86
C GLN A 501 -7.05 -1.74 -13.22
N VAL A 502 -7.78 -2.05 -12.15
CA VAL A 502 -8.83 -1.19 -11.58
C VAL A 502 -8.27 0.15 -11.07
N ASP A 503 -7.05 0.15 -10.55
CA ASP A 503 -6.32 1.35 -10.16
C ASP A 503 -6.03 2.26 -11.36
N TRP A 504 -5.59 1.71 -12.49
CA TRP A 504 -5.38 2.47 -13.72
C TRP A 504 -6.67 3.01 -14.33
N GLU A 505 -7.77 2.26 -14.22
CA GLU A 505 -9.08 2.79 -14.62
C GLU A 505 -9.45 4.02 -13.78
N ALA A 506 -9.20 4.01 -12.46
CA ALA A 506 -9.44 5.17 -11.61
C ALA A 506 -8.50 6.35 -11.89
N ILE A 507 -7.21 6.09 -12.09
CA ILE A 507 -6.19 7.11 -12.33
C ILE A 507 -6.44 7.86 -13.65
N LEU A 508 -6.99 7.16 -14.65
CA LEU A 508 -7.26 7.72 -15.98
C LEU A 508 -8.69 8.24 -16.16
N SER A 509 -9.56 8.03 -15.17
CA SER A 509 -10.88 8.67 -15.13
C SER A 509 -10.76 10.12 -14.63
N PRO A 510 -11.43 11.09 -15.26
CA PRO A 510 -11.38 12.50 -14.83
C PRO A 510 -12.22 12.78 -13.57
N ASP A 511 -13.22 11.94 -13.32
CA ASP A 511 -14.20 12.09 -12.25
C ASP A 511 -14.65 10.69 -11.75
N PRO A 512 -15.18 10.61 -10.52
CA PRO A 512 -15.60 9.34 -9.92
C PRO A 512 -16.75 8.65 -10.66
N ASP A 513 -17.62 9.39 -11.36
CA ASP A 513 -18.78 8.79 -12.06
C ASP A 513 -18.35 8.10 -13.35
N THR A 514 -17.43 8.70 -14.10
CA THR A 514 -16.76 8.05 -15.24
C THR A 514 -16.07 6.75 -14.81
N PHE A 515 -15.43 6.72 -13.64
CA PHE A 515 -14.85 5.50 -13.09
C PHE A 515 -15.92 4.45 -12.75
N VAL A 516 -17.00 4.86 -12.07
CA VAL A 516 -18.13 3.97 -11.75
C VAL A 516 -18.70 3.36 -13.02
N ASP A 517 -18.94 4.14 -14.06
CA ASP A 517 -19.49 3.68 -15.34
C ASP A 517 -18.55 2.72 -16.08
N THR A 518 -17.24 2.84 -15.86
CA THR A 518 -16.24 1.91 -16.41
C THR A 518 -16.22 0.56 -15.69
N ILE A 519 -16.38 0.56 -14.36
CA ILE A 519 -16.27 -0.66 -13.54
C ILE A 519 -17.62 -1.40 -13.41
N LYS A 520 -18.72 -0.66 -13.34
CA LYS A 520 -20.09 -1.17 -13.16
C LYS A 520 -20.46 -2.31 -14.12
N PRO A 521 -20.18 -2.24 -15.44
CA PRO A 521 -20.66 -3.24 -16.42
C PRO A 521 -20.23 -4.67 -16.12
N TRP A 522 -19.04 -4.89 -15.55
CA TRP A 522 -18.54 -6.22 -15.22
C TRP A 522 -18.67 -6.54 -13.73
N LEU A 523 -18.54 -5.54 -12.86
CA LEU A 523 -18.58 -5.77 -11.42
C LEU A 523 -20.00 -6.03 -10.91
N TYR A 524 -20.98 -5.20 -11.29
CA TYR A 524 -22.33 -5.27 -10.72
C TYR A 524 -23.04 -6.61 -11.00
N PRO A 525 -23.00 -7.17 -12.23
CA PRO A 525 -23.59 -8.48 -12.49
C PRO A 525 -22.99 -9.61 -11.64
N SER A 526 -21.74 -9.44 -11.20
CA SER A 526 -21.02 -10.41 -10.37
C SER A 526 -21.36 -10.32 -8.87
N ILE A 527 -22.02 -9.25 -8.44
CA ILE A 527 -22.39 -9.05 -7.03
C ILE A 527 -23.64 -9.87 -6.73
N LYS A 528 -23.58 -10.74 -5.71
CA LYS A 528 -24.69 -11.57 -5.24
C LYS A 528 -24.96 -11.32 -3.76
N ILE A 529 -26.24 -11.35 -3.36
CA ILE A 529 -26.61 -11.22 -1.95
C ILE A 529 -26.15 -12.48 -1.21
N SER A 530 -25.47 -12.28 -0.08
CA SER A 530 -24.87 -13.36 0.71
C SER A 530 -25.12 -13.16 2.19
N ARG A 531 -25.07 -14.25 2.97
CA ARG A 531 -25.12 -14.23 4.44
C ARG A 531 -23.91 -14.92 5.07
N ASN A 532 -22.92 -15.31 4.25
CA ASN A 532 -21.77 -16.12 4.63
C ASN A 532 -20.92 -15.48 5.74
N LEU A 533 -20.89 -14.14 5.83
CA LEU A 533 -20.13 -13.43 6.86
C LEU A 533 -20.47 -13.88 8.29
N LYS A 534 -21.72 -14.30 8.56
CA LYS A 534 -22.13 -14.77 9.89
C LYS A 534 -21.60 -16.16 10.23
N ASP A 535 -21.23 -16.94 9.23
CA ASP A 535 -20.77 -18.32 9.38
C ASP A 535 -19.25 -18.38 9.61
N TYR A 536 -18.54 -17.29 9.30
CA TYR A 536 -17.11 -17.16 9.54
C TYR A 536 -16.81 -16.84 11.00
N ALA A 537 -15.85 -17.56 11.58
CA ALA A 537 -15.28 -17.22 12.88
C ALA A 537 -14.65 -15.82 12.85
N ASP A 538 -14.64 -15.12 13.99
CA ASP A 538 -13.98 -13.83 14.12
C ASP A 538 -12.48 -13.96 13.82
N VAL A 539 -11.98 -13.22 12.83
CA VAL A 539 -10.60 -13.32 12.35
C VAL A 539 -9.60 -13.02 13.48
N SER A 540 -9.90 -12.02 14.32
CA SER A 540 -9.03 -11.60 15.42
C SER A 540 -9.01 -12.60 16.57
N VAL A 541 -10.04 -13.45 16.69
CA VAL A 541 -10.07 -14.55 17.66
C VAL A 541 -9.41 -15.79 17.06
N ALA A 542 -9.67 -16.10 15.79
CA ALA A 542 -9.14 -17.26 15.10
C ALA A 542 -7.61 -17.18 14.95
N PHE A 543 -7.07 -15.98 14.72
CA PHE A 543 -5.63 -15.73 14.58
C PHE A 543 -5.22 -14.59 15.53
N SER A 544 -5.24 -14.89 16.83
CA SER A 544 -5.09 -13.88 17.87
C SER A 544 -3.70 -13.27 17.97
N THR A 545 -2.64 -14.05 17.68
CA THR A 545 -1.26 -13.58 17.78
C THR A 545 -0.61 -13.37 16.42
N THR A 546 0.39 -12.48 16.36
CA THR A 546 1.20 -12.24 15.15
C THR A 546 1.78 -13.56 14.60
N GLY A 547 2.26 -14.45 15.46
CA GLY A 547 2.76 -15.77 15.06
C GLY A 547 1.68 -16.67 14.46
N SER A 548 0.46 -16.64 14.98
CA SER A 548 -0.67 -17.39 14.40
C SER A 548 -1.10 -16.84 13.04
N VAL A 549 -0.96 -15.53 12.83
CA VAL A 549 -1.19 -14.88 11.53
C VAL A 549 -0.13 -15.31 10.51
N VAL A 550 1.16 -15.25 10.87
CA VAL A 550 2.24 -15.76 10.01
C VAL A 550 2.01 -17.23 9.68
N ALA A 551 1.60 -18.06 10.64
CA ALA A 551 1.28 -19.46 10.41
C ALA A 551 0.10 -19.64 9.44
N ALA A 552 -0.98 -18.86 9.59
CA ALA A 552 -2.13 -18.93 8.69
C ALA A 552 -1.74 -18.58 7.25
N LEU A 553 -0.93 -17.52 7.08
CA LEU A 553 -0.38 -17.11 5.79
C LEU A 553 0.58 -18.14 5.19
N THR A 554 1.14 -19.02 6.02
CA THR A 554 2.12 -20.06 5.66
C THR A 554 1.54 -21.48 5.68
N CYS A 555 0.22 -21.66 5.78
CA CYS A 555 -0.33 -23.00 5.76
C CYS A 555 -0.45 -23.54 4.33
N VAL A 556 -0.13 -24.81 4.12
CA VAL A 556 -0.45 -25.50 2.86
C VAL A 556 -1.76 -26.23 3.08
N ASP A 557 -2.69 -26.13 2.12
CA ASP A 557 -3.90 -26.95 2.15
C ASP A 557 -3.49 -28.43 2.21
N THR A 558 -3.95 -29.14 3.24
CA THR A 558 -3.70 -30.58 3.41
C THR A 558 -4.82 -31.39 2.82
#